data_AF-A0A241WE03-F1
#
_entry.id   AF-A0A241WE03-F1
#
_cell.length_a   1.000
_cell.length_b   1.000
_cell.length_c   1.000
_cell.angle_alpha   90.00
_cell.angle_beta   90.00
_cell.angle_gamma   90.00
#
_symmetry.space_group_name_H-M   'P 1'
#
loop_
_entity.id
_entity.type
_entity.pdbx_description
1 polymer ?
#
loop_
_entity_poly.entity_id
_entity_poly.type
_entity_poly.pdbx_seq_one_letter_code
_entity_poly.pdbx_strand_id
1 'polypeptide(L)'
;MKEKIFALIILFGGLILSITSFNDSRDYSKVEKRGIDVMSEPMTQYAERTKRGAVVGYNISPRFKAKDGAMYTCHGDVAKAVIDRLRDNPVIKVRYLLNSPEVCMIEGQNTKNFWFLMTIGLMMILGSAAYIYNRSNL
;
A
#
# COMPACT_ATOMS: atom_id res chain seq x y z
N MET A 1 -31.41 19.35 6.68
CA MET A 1 -31.10 18.87 5.30
C MET A 1 -29.60 18.76 5.05
N LYS A 2 -28.79 19.78 5.34
CA LYS A 2 -27.32 19.77 5.14
C LYS A 2 -26.61 18.63 5.88
N GLU A 3 -27.03 18.30 7.10
CA GLU A 3 -26.44 17.21 7.89
C GLU A 3 -26.66 15.81 7.30
N LYS A 4 -27.82 15.56 6.67
CA LYS A 4 -28.11 14.28 6.01
C LYS A 4 -27.24 14.07 4.77
N ILE A 5 -26.89 15.16 4.07
CA ILE A 5 -25.98 15.12 2.91
C ILE A 5 -24.54 14.84 3.36
N PHE A 6 -24.08 15.50 4.43
CA PHE A 6 -22.76 15.25 5.00
C PHE A 6 -22.60 13.80 5.50
N ALA A 7 -23.61 13.26 6.20
CA ALA A 7 -23.60 11.88 6.65
C ALA A 7 -23.50 10.90 5.46
N LEU A 8 -24.21 11.18 4.36
CA LEU A 8 -24.19 10.35 3.16
C LEU A 8 -22.83 10.39 2.45
N ILE A 9 -22.19 11.57 2.36
CA ILE A 9 -20.84 11.72 1.80
C ILE A 9 -19.81 10.94 2.63
N ILE A 10 -19.87 11.02 3.95
CA ILE A 10 -18.94 10.30 4.84
C ILE A 10 -19.12 8.80 4.69
N LEU A 11 -20.37 8.32 4.61
CA LEU A 11 -20.68 6.90 4.50
C LEU A 11 -20.23 6.33 3.14
N PHE A 12 -20.51 7.02 2.04
CA PHE A 12 -20.01 6.62 0.72
C PHE A 12 -18.49 6.77 0.59
N GLY A 13 -17.90 7.82 1.16
CA GLY A 13 -16.45 7.99 1.21
C GLY A 13 -15.76 6.87 1.98
N GLY A 14 -16.30 6.48 3.14
CA GLY A 14 -15.81 5.34 3.93
C GLY A 14 -15.97 4.00 3.19
N LEU A 15 -17.07 3.81 2.46
CA LEU A 15 -17.30 2.61 1.65
C LEU A 15 -16.27 2.51 0.51
N ILE A 16 -16.03 3.59 -0.24
CA ILE A 16 -15.08 3.62 -1.35
C ILE A 16 -13.65 3.32 -0.83
N LEU A 17 -13.23 3.98 0.25
CA LEU A 17 -11.92 3.74 0.86
C LEU A 17 -11.75 2.31 1.38
N SER A 18 -12.83 1.70 1.86
CA SER A 18 -12.82 0.29 2.28
C SER A 18 -12.63 -0.63 1.07
N ILE A 19 -13.36 -0.39 -0.02
CA ILE A 19 -13.26 -1.20 -1.26
C ILE A 19 -11.86 -1.14 -1.86
N THR A 20 -11.26 0.06 -1.95
CA THR A 20 -9.89 0.21 -2.47
C THR A 20 -8.88 -0.53 -1.59
N SER A 21 -8.99 -0.42 -0.27
CA SER A 21 -8.11 -1.13 0.67
C SER A 21 -8.26 -2.65 0.60
N PHE A 22 -9.49 -3.15 0.39
CA PHE A 22 -9.75 -4.58 0.17
C PHE A 22 -9.15 -5.09 -1.15
N ASN A 23 -9.25 -4.30 -2.23
CA ASN A 23 -8.65 -4.67 -3.51
C ASN A 23 -7.13 -4.71 -3.43
N ASP A 24 -6.49 -3.70 -2.85
CA ASP A 24 -5.04 -3.68 -2.64
C ASP A 24 -4.60 -4.93 -1.85
N SER A 25 -5.26 -5.22 -0.72
CA SER A 25 -4.95 -6.39 0.10
C SER A 25 -5.11 -7.71 -0.67
N ARG A 26 -6.14 -7.83 -1.50
CA ARG A 26 -6.39 -9.01 -2.31
C ARG A 26 -5.32 -9.18 -3.39
N ASP A 27 -4.91 -8.09 -4.01
CA ASP A 27 -3.89 -8.10 -5.06
C ASP A 27 -2.50 -8.41 -4.49
N TYR A 28 -2.13 -7.86 -3.33
CA TYR A 28 -0.95 -8.28 -2.59
C TYR A 28 -0.99 -9.77 -2.23
N SER A 29 -2.13 -10.29 -1.76
CA SER A 29 -2.26 -11.73 -1.44
C SER A 29 -2.15 -12.62 -2.69
N LYS A 30 -2.63 -12.16 -3.85
CA LYS A 30 -2.46 -12.88 -5.12
C LYS A 30 -1.00 -12.88 -5.55
N VAL A 31 -0.30 -11.74 -5.48
CA VAL A 31 1.14 -11.63 -5.77
C VAL A 31 1.92 -12.56 -4.83
N GLU A 32 1.59 -12.60 -3.55
CA GLU A 32 2.28 -13.46 -2.58
C GLU A 32 2.11 -14.94 -2.91
N LYS A 33 0.89 -15.38 -3.28
CA LYS A 33 0.56 -16.79 -3.54
C LYS A 33 0.91 -17.29 -4.94
N ARG A 34 0.87 -16.42 -5.95
CA ARG A 34 0.96 -16.80 -7.38
C ARG A 34 1.95 -15.95 -8.17
N GLY A 35 2.65 -15.04 -7.51
CA GLY A 35 3.60 -14.16 -8.17
C GLY A 35 4.85 -14.92 -8.64
N ILE A 36 5.50 -14.35 -9.64
CA ILE A 36 6.76 -14.83 -10.18
C ILE A 36 7.86 -13.93 -9.65
N ASP A 37 8.92 -14.54 -9.11
CA ASP A 37 10.11 -13.83 -8.65
C ASP A 37 11.04 -13.53 -9.82
N VAL A 38 11.47 -12.28 -9.93
CA VAL A 38 12.46 -11.83 -10.91
C VAL A 38 13.43 -10.85 -10.25
N MET A 39 14.68 -10.84 -10.70
CA MET A 39 15.65 -9.84 -10.27
C MET A 39 15.46 -8.56 -11.07
N SER A 40 15.52 -7.42 -10.39
CA SER A 40 15.52 -6.11 -11.05
C SER A 40 16.80 -5.88 -11.84
N GLU A 41 16.75 -4.92 -12.75
CA GLU A 41 17.95 -4.27 -13.24
C GLU A 41 18.69 -3.56 -12.08
N PRO A 42 20.01 -3.38 -12.17
CA PRO A 42 20.79 -2.66 -11.17
C PRO A 42 20.20 -1.27 -10.89
N MET A 43 19.85 -1.03 -9.64
CA MET A 43 19.31 0.22 -9.15
C MET A 43 20.44 1.21 -8.86
N THR A 44 20.33 2.41 -9.42
CA THR A 44 21.30 3.49 -9.21
C THR A 44 20.74 4.61 -8.34
N GLN A 45 19.42 4.63 -8.11
CA GLN A 45 18.72 5.74 -7.47
C GLN A 45 17.66 5.24 -6.48
N TYR A 46 17.56 5.95 -5.36
CA TYR A 46 16.50 5.83 -4.37
C TYR A 46 16.14 7.23 -3.87
N ALA A 47 14.89 7.42 -3.43
CA ALA A 47 14.41 8.67 -2.87
C ALA A 47 14.25 8.55 -1.36
N GLU A 48 14.80 9.51 -0.60
CA GLU A 48 14.61 9.55 0.84
C GLU A 48 13.27 10.19 1.19
N ARG A 49 12.57 9.60 2.16
CA ARG A 49 11.33 10.15 2.69
C ARG A 49 11.62 10.80 4.02
N THR A 50 11.55 12.13 4.08
CA THR A 50 11.80 12.90 5.31
C THR A 50 10.50 13.41 5.93
N LYS A 51 10.45 13.44 7.25
CA LYS A 51 9.35 14.04 8.03
C LYS A 51 9.96 14.82 9.20
N ARG A 52 9.67 16.13 9.27
CA ARG A 52 10.21 17.03 10.32
C ARG A 52 11.75 16.97 10.43
N GLY A 53 12.44 16.94 9.29
CA GLY A 53 13.91 16.89 9.24
C GLY A 53 14.54 15.52 9.53
N ALA A 54 13.75 14.49 9.86
CA ALA A 54 14.24 13.12 10.07
C ALA A 54 13.86 12.21 8.89
N VAL A 55 14.76 11.32 8.47
CA VAL A 55 14.47 10.29 7.47
C VAL A 55 13.58 9.21 8.09
N VAL A 56 12.40 9.00 7.51
CA VAL A 56 11.38 8.05 7.99
C VAL A 56 11.18 6.85 7.06
N GLY A 57 11.93 6.78 5.95
CA GLY A 57 11.89 5.66 5.01
C GLY A 57 12.52 6.02 3.67
N TYR A 58 12.57 5.04 2.77
CA TYR A 58 13.14 5.19 1.44
C TYR A 58 12.17 4.64 0.41
N ASN A 59 12.01 5.33 -0.71
CA ASN A 59 11.21 4.90 -1.83
C ASN A 59 12.14 4.44 -2.96
N ILE A 60 11.87 3.26 -3.50
CA ILE A 60 12.63 2.66 -4.59
C ILE A 60 11.71 2.34 -5.77
N SER A 61 12.27 2.48 -6.98
CA SER A 61 11.57 2.22 -8.24
C SER A 61 12.32 1.22 -9.12
N PRO A 62 12.53 -0.05 -8.70
CA PRO A 62 13.23 -1.04 -9.52
C PRO A 62 12.53 -1.28 -10.86
N ARG A 63 13.33 -1.35 -11.93
CA ARG A 63 12.88 -1.80 -13.25
C ARG A 63 13.15 -3.29 -13.38
N PHE A 64 12.22 -4.04 -13.97
CA PHE A 64 12.38 -5.46 -14.20
C PHE A 64 11.79 -5.86 -15.55
N LYS A 65 12.31 -6.95 -16.12
CA LYS A 65 11.80 -7.53 -17.37
C LYS A 65 10.84 -8.66 -17.04
N ALA A 66 9.59 -8.52 -17.45
CA ALA A 66 8.60 -9.58 -17.29
C ALA A 66 8.79 -10.70 -18.33
N LYS A 67 8.09 -11.83 -18.13
CA LYS A 67 8.15 -13.00 -19.03
C LYS A 67 7.72 -12.73 -20.47
N ASP A 68 6.86 -11.74 -20.68
CA ASP A 68 6.47 -11.24 -22.00
C ASP A 68 7.59 -10.44 -22.71
N GLY A 69 8.69 -10.18 -22.00
CA GLY A 69 9.82 -9.40 -22.47
C GLY A 69 9.67 -7.89 -22.31
N ALA A 70 8.53 -7.40 -21.81
CA ALA A 70 8.30 -5.99 -21.56
C ALA A 70 8.96 -5.54 -20.24
N MET A 71 9.34 -4.26 -20.20
CA MET A 71 9.96 -3.64 -19.03
C MET A 71 8.90 -2.95 -18.18
N TYR A 72 8.87 -3.28 -16.90
CA TYR A 72 7.98 -2.69 -15.92
C TYR A 72 8.77 -2.05 -14.78
N THR A 73 8.17 -1.04 -14.15
CA THR A 73 8.73 -0.37 -12.97
C THR A 73 7.84 -0.69 -11.79
N CYS A 74 8.42 -1.25 -10.73
CA CYS A 74 7.72 -1.47 -9.47
C CYS A 74 8.06 -0.34 -8.49
N HIS A 75 7.08 0.16 -7.75
CA HIS A 75 7.30 1.19 -6.73
C HIS A 75 7.06 0.62 -5.33
N GLY A 76 7.95 0.93 -4.38
CA GLY A 76 7.75 0.49 -3.01
C GLY A 76 8.56 1.26 -1.98
N ASP A 77 7.98 1.36 -0.79
CA ASP A 77 8.63 1.90 0.40
C ASP A 77 9.44 0.78 1.09
N VAL A 78 10.73 0.99 1.31
CA VAL A 78 11.62 0.04 1.99
C VAL A 78 12.30 0.67 3.21
N ALA A 79 12.76 -0.20 4.12
CA ALA A 79 13.55 0.19 5.27
C ALA A 79 15.01 0.46 4.87
N LYS A 80 15.74 1.21 5.73
CA LYS A 80 17.16 1.53 5.52
C LYS A 80 18.03 0.29 5.27
N ALA A 81 17.78 -0.80 6.00
CA ALA A 81 18.51 -2.06 5.86
C ALA A 81 18.41 -2.70 4.46
N VAL A 82 17.38 -2.35 3.67
CA VAL A 82 17.29 -2.77 2.26
C VAL A 82 18.20 -1.90 1.41
N ILE A 83 18.19 -0.58 1.62
CA ILE A 83 19.08 0.36 0.91
C ILE A 83 20.56 0.06 1.17
N ASP A 84 20.91 -0.23 2.42
CA ASP A 84 22.29 -0.57 2.80
C ASP A 84 22.75 -1.83 2.05
N ARG A 85 21.88 -2.84 1.90
CA ARG A 85 22.16 -4.04 1.08
C ARG A 85 22.25 -3.73 -0.42
N LEU A 86 21.43 -2.80 -0.92
CA LEU A 86 21.45 -2.39 -2.32
C LEU A 86 22.73 -1.63 -2.71
N ARG A 87 23.45 -1.05 -1.74
CA ARG A 87 24.74 -0.42 -1.99
C ARG A 87 25.80 -1.44 -2.43
N ASP A 88 25.80 -2.62 -1.81
CA ASP A 88 26.76 -3.69 -2.12
C ASP A 88 26.27 -4.59 -3.26
N ASN A 89 24.95 -4.81 -3.34
CA ASN A 89 24.31 -5.60 -4.40
C ASN A 89 23.14 -4.81 -4.99
N PRO A 90 23.30 -4.08 -6.11
CA PRO A 90 22.31 -3.14 -6.63
C PRO A 90 21.07 -3.80 -7.25
N VAL A 91 20.86 -5.09 -7.05
CA VAL A 91 19.71 -5.83 -7.58
C VAL A 91 18.75 -6.19 -6.44
N ILE A 92 17.46 -6.05 -6.69
CA ILE A 92 16.42 -6.44 -5.74
C ILE A 92 15.45 -7.43 -6.37
N LYS A 93 14.94 -8.36 -5.57
CA LYS A 93 13.90 -9.27 -6.01
C LYS A 93 12.56 -8.54 -6.05
N VAL A 94 11.91 -8.64 -7.19
CA VAL A 94 10.55 -8.16 -7.43
C VAL A 94 9.67 -9.37 -7.69
N ARG A 95 8.53 -9.43 -7.01
CA ARG A 95 7.49 -10.43 -7.26
C ARG A 95 6.33 -9.77 -8.00
N TYR A 96 5.95 -10.28 -9.15
CA TYR A 96 4.85 -9.71 -9.95
C TYR A 96 3.82 -10.76 -10.36
N LEU A 97 2.61 -10.35 -10.71
CA LEU A 97 1.58 -11.26 -11.24
C LEU A 97 1.75 -11.46 -12.75
N LEU A 98 1.83 -12.72 -13.19
CA LEU A 98 2.02 -13.06 -14.61
C LEU A 98 0.98 -12.41 -15.54
N ASN A 99 -0.29 -12.41 -15.12
CA ASN A 99 -1.39 -11.89 -15.93
C ASN A 99 -1.56 -10.36 -15.79
N SER A 100 -0.89 -9.73 -14.82
CA SER A 100 -0.96 -8.30 -14.54
C SER A 100 0.38 -7.82 -13.98
N PRO A 101 1.42 -7.63 -14.81
CA PRO A 101 2.78 -7.33 -14.35
C PRO A 101 2.91 -5.98 -13.63
N GLU A 102 1.96 -5.08 -13.85
CA GLU A 102 1.79 -3.82 -13.11
C GLU A 102 1.54 -4.02 -11.61
N VAL A 103 0.96 -5.17 -11.23
CA VAL A 103 0.77 -5.54 -9.83
C VAL A 103 2.01 -6.29 -9.34
N CYS A 104 2.83 -5.60 -8.57
CA CYS A 104 4.13 -6.07 -8.13
C CYS A 104 4.38 -5.75 -6.64
N MET A 105 5.30 -6.50 -6.05
CA MET A 105 5.73 -6.35 -4.65
C MET A 105 7.24 -6.45 -4.60
N ILE A 106 7.87 -5.56 -3.84
CA ILE A 106 9.32 -5.54 -3.67
C ILE A 106 9.69 -6.31 -2.39
N GLU A 107 10.77 -7.09 -2.44
CA GLU A 107 11.28 -7.80 -1.27
C GLU A 107 11.64 -6.82 -0.14
N GLY A 108 11.04 -7.00 1.05
CA GLY A 108 11.25 -6.12 2.20
C GLY A 108 10.47 -4.80 2.16
N GLN A 109 9.45 -4.69 1.30
CA GLN A 109 8.55 -3.54 1.27
C GLN A 109 7.74 -3.42 2.57
N ASN A 110 7.69 -2.21 3.12
CA ASN A 110 6.87 -1.88 4.28
C ASN A 110 5.40 -1.73 3.84
N THR A 111 4.58 -2.75 4.09
CA THR A 111 3.14 -2.71 3.86
C THR A 111 2.44 -1.90 4.96
N LYS A 112 2.37 -0.57 4.78
CA LYS A 112 1.75 0.38 5.74
C LYS A 112 0.20 0.33 5.78
N ASN A 113 -0.43 -0.83 5.56
CA ASN A 113 -1.90 -0.93 5.54
C ASN A 113 -2.56 -1.14 6.91
N PHE A 114 -1.80 -1.51 7.95
CA PHE A 114 -2.40 -1.86 9.25
C PHE A 114 -3.04 -0.66 9.98
N TRP A 115 -2.39 0.50 9.94
CA TRP A 115 -2.87 1.70 10.63
C TRP A 115 -4.15 2.29 10.01
N PHE A 116 -4.27 2.19 8.67
CA PHE A 116 -5.43 2.71 7.95
C PHE A 116 -6.69 1.90 8.26
N LEU A 117 -6.58 0.57 8.30
CA LEU A 117 -7.68 -0.33 8.69
C LEU A 117 -8.13 -0.10 10.15
N MET A 118 -7.18 0.15 11.06
CA MET A 118 -7.50 0.52 12.45
C MET A 118 -8.31 1.83 12.53
N THR A 119 -7.95 2.85 11.74
CA THR A 119 -8.68 4.13 11.75
C THR A 119 -10.10 4.02 11.19
N ILE A 120 -10.31 3.20 10.15
CA ILE A 120 -11.64 2.93 9.60
C ILE A 120 -12.50 2.18 10.63
N GLY A 121 -11.94 1.17 11.30
CA GLY A 121 -12.63 0.44 12.36
C GLY A 121 -13.05 1.36 13.52
N LEU A 122 -12.14 2.24 13.97
CA LEU A 122 -12.43 3.20 15.03
C LEU A 122 -13.57 4.17 14.65
N MET A 123 -13.56 4.70 13.41
CA MET A 123 -14.63 5.58 12.92
C MET A 123 -15.99 4.88 12.86
N MET A 124 -16.04 3.63 12.43
CA MET A 124 -17.28 2.86 12.43
C MET A 124 -17.82 2.61 13.84
N ILE A 125 -16.96 2.27 14.80
CA ILE A 125 -17.36 2.07 16.21
C ILE A 125 -17.90 3.37 16.81
N LEU A 126 -17.19 4.49 16.63
CA LEU A 126 -17.62 5.79 17.16
C LEU A 126 -18.93 6.27 16.51
N GLY A 127 -19.08 6.10 15.19
CA GLY A 127 -20.32 6.43 14.48
C GLY A 127 -21.51 5.58 14.94
N SER A 128 -21.28 4.29 15.20
CA SER A 128 -22.29 3.37 15.73
C SER A 128 -22.72 3.75 17.14
N ALA A 129 -21.76 4.04 18.02
CA ALA A 129 -22.03 4.46 19.39
C ALA A 129 -22.80 5.79 19.46
N ALA A 130 -22.44 6.77 18.62
CA ALA A 130 -23.15 8.04 18.54
C ALA A 130 -24.59 7.89 18.03
N TYR A 131 -24.82 7.01 17.05
CA TYR A 131 -26.17 6.71 16.56
C TYR A 131 -27.05 6.03 17.63
N ILE A 132 -26.50 5.07 18.36
CA ILE A 132 -27.21 4.39 19.46
C ILE A 132 -27.51 5.37 20.59
N TYR A 133 -26.54 6.19 21.01
CA TYR A 133 -26.70 7.16 22.08
C TYR A 133 -27.77 8.22 21.75
N ASN A 134 -27.80 8.70 20.50
CA ASN A 134 -28.80 9.67 20.06
C ASN A 134 -30.21 9.05 19.96
N ARG A 135 -30.31 7.73 19.77
CA ARG A 135 -31.59 7.00 19.77
C ARG A 135 -32.06 6.63 21.18
N SER A 136 -31.16 6.46 22.15
CA SER A 136 -31.53 6.15 23.54
C SER A 136 -31.94 7.39 24.36
N ASN A 137 -31.66 8.60 23.85
CA ASN A 137 -32.08 9.88 24.44
C ASN A 137 -33.34 10.48 23.78
N LEU A 138 -34.05 9.68 22.95
CA LEU A 138 -35.36 9.97 22.35
C LEU A 138 -36.40 9.06 23.00
#